data_AF-A0A527J342-F1
#
_entry.id   AF-A0A527J342-F1
#
_cell.length_a   1.000
_cell.length_b   1.000
_cell.length_c   1.000
_cell.angle_alpha   90.00
_cell.angle_beta   90.00
_cell.angle_gamma   90.00
#
_symmetry.space_group_name_H-M   'P 1'
#
loop_
_entity.id
_entity.type
_entity.pdbx_description
1 polymer ?
#
loop_
_entity_poly.entity_id
_entity_poly.type
_entity_poly.pdbx_seq_one_letter_code
_entity_poly.pdbx_strand_id
1 'polypeptide(L)' 'MAAGALGNLVDTLTIGMVTDFIGLHVGGWFSVIFNMADIWVVLGSMLVFFGSRERRKEGPGEA' A
#
# COMPACT_ATOMS: atom_id res chain seq x y z
N MET A 1 -2.55 -3.13 2.59
CA MET A 1 -1.38 -2.59 3.32
C MET A 1 -0.63 -3.70 4.03
N ALA A 2 -1.17 -4.27 5.11
CA ALA A 2 -0.48 -5.28 5.92
C ALA A 2 0.03 -6.50 5.11
N ALA A 3 -0.79 -7.07 4.24
CA ALA A 3 -0.38 -8.20 3.40
C ALA A 3 0.81 -7.88 2.48
N GLY A 4 0.84 -6.68 1.88
CA GLY A 4 1.96 -6.24 1.04
C GLY A 4 3.24 -6.01 1.84
N ALA A 5 3.13 -5.36 3.00
CA ALA A 5 4.27 -5.17 3.90
C ALA A 5 4.86 -6.52 4.37
N LEU A 6 3.99 -7.49 4.69
CA LEU A 6 4.41 -8.84 5.05
C LEU A 6 5.10 -9.56 3.88
N GLY A 7 4.60 -9.40 2.66
CA GLY A 7 5.23 -9.96 1.45
C GLY A 7 6.67 -9.51 1.27
N ASN A 8 6.91 -8.20 1.29
CA ASN A 8 8.27 -7.65 1.17
C ASN A 8 9.20 -8.06 2.33
N LEU A 9 8.64 -8.21 3.54
CA LEU A 9 9.39 -8.74 4.69
C LEU A 9 9.79 -10.20 4.47
N VAL A 10 8.87 -11.05 4.02
CA VAL A 10 9.15 -12.47 3.74
C VAL A 10 10.20 -12.61 2.63
N ASP A 11 10.11 -11.83 1.56
CA ASP A 11 11.14 -11.77 0.52
C ASP A 11 12.52 -11.45 1.12
N THR A 12 12.61 -10.38 1.92
CA THR A 12 13.87 -9.99 2.56
C THR A 12 14.42 -11.08 3.48
N LEU A 13 13.55 -11.77 4.23
CA LEU A 13 13.96 -12.85 5.14
C LEU A 13 14.39 -14.13 4.41
N THR A 14 13.85 -14.39 3.22
CA THR A 14 14.09 -15.64 2.48
C THR A 14 15.28 -15.53 1.53
N ILE A 15 15.41 -14.40 0.83
CA ILE A 15 16.42 -14.21 -0.23
C ILE A 15 17.32 -13.00 0.00
N GLY A 16 17.12 -12.22 1.06
CA GLY A 16 17.97 -11.09 1.44
C GLY A 16 17.66 -9.77 0.73
N MET A 17 16.66 -9.74 -0.15
CA MET A 17 16.24 -8.55 -0.89
C MET A 17 14.76 -8.66 -1.30
N VAL A 18 14.18 -7.54 -1.71
CA VAL A 18 12.84 -7.50 -2.32
C VAL A 18 12.99 -7.66 -3.84
N THR A 19 12.18 -8.55 -4.43
CA THR A 19 12.22 -8.77 -5.89
C THR A 19 11.21 -7.89 -6.61
N ASP A 20 11.69 -6.94 -7.40
CA ASP A 20 10.86 -6.13 -8.31
C ASP A 20 10.80 -6.77 -9.69
N PHE A 21 9.59 -6.95 -10.22
CA PHE A 21 9.38 -7.63 -11.50
C PHE A 21 8.38 -6.94 -12.43
N ILE A 22 7.68 -5.90 -11.95
CA ILE A 22 6.76 -5.10 -12.76
C ILE A 22 7.47 -3.80 -13.14
N GLY A 23 7.72 -3.59 -14.43
CA GLY A 23 8.32 -2.36 -14.95
C GLY A 23 7.33 -1.55 -15.78
N LEU A 24 7.09 -0.31 -15.39
CA LEU A 24 6.31 0.67 -16.16
C LEU A 24 7.22 1.73 -16.75
N HIS A 25 7.10 1.98 -18.05
CA HIS A 25 7.83 3.01 -18.77
C HIS A 25 6.87 4.14 -19.13
N VAL A 26 7.10 5.35 -18.60
CA VAL A 26 6.26 6.53 -18.90
C VAL A 26 7.12 7.60 -19.57
N GLY A 27 6.73 7.99 -20.78
CA GLY A 27 7.34 9.12 -21.50
C GLY A 27 8.82 8.95 -21.88
N GLY A 28 9.37 7.73 -21.83
CA GLY A 28 10.74 7.43 -22.29
C GLY A 28 11.88 7.78 -21.33
N TRP A 29 11.63 8.59 -20.28
CA TRP A 29 12.67 9.04 -19.34
C TRP A 29 12.54 8.48 -17.93
N PHE A 30 11.36 7.96 -17.55
CA PHE A 30 11.13 7.45 -16.20
C PHE A 30 10.57 6.04 -16.24
N SER A 31 11.32 5.10 -15.67
CA SER A 31 10.89 3.73 -15.44
C SER A 31 10.61 3.54 -13.96
N VAL A 32 9.38 3.13 -13.63
CA VAL A 32 9.01 2.72 -12.28
C VAL A 32 9.04 1.20 -12.24
N ILE A 33 9.86 0.64 -11.37
CA ILE A 33 9.88 -0.79 -11.06
C ILE A 33 9.26 -1.01 -9.69
N PHE A 34 8.44 -2.07 -9.57
CA PHE A 34 7.75 -2.43 -8.33
C PHE A 34 7.30 -3.89 -8.39
N ASN A 35 6.69 -4.35 -7.31
CA ASN A 35 6.13 -5.69 -7.21
C ASN A 35 4.65 -5.69 -6.77
N MET A 36 4.08 -6.87 -6.62
CA MET A 36 2.68 -7.02 -6.20
C MET A 36 2.46 -6.54 -4.75
N ALA A 37 3.45 -6.70 -3.86
CA ALA A 37 3.37 -6.24 -2.49
C ALA A 37 3.22 -4.71 -2.40
N ASP A 38 3.93 -3.95 -3.25
CA ASP A 38 3.80 -2.48 -3.30
C ASP A 38 2.38 -2.05 -3.70
N ILE A 39 1.76 -2.75 -4.65
CA ILE A 39 0.37 -2.51 -5.06
C ILE A 39 -0.57 -2.69 -3.86
N TRP A 40 -0.42 -3.78 -3.10
CA TRP A 40 -1.24 -4.03 -1.90
C TRP A 40 -1.00 -3.01 -0.79
N VAL A 41 0.23 -2.50 -0.67
CA VAL A 41 0.56 -1.39 0.24
C VAL A 41 -0.22 -0.15 -0.17
N VAL A 42 -0.06 0.30 -1.42
CA VAL A 42 -0.70 1.51 -1.94
C VAL A 42 -2.22 1.41 -1.85
N LEU A 43 -2.83 0.33 -2.33
CA LEU A 43 -4.28 0.16 -2.30
C LEU A 43 -4.84 0.15 -0.87
N GLY A 44 -4.18 -0.57 0.05
CA GLY A 44 -4.64 -0.57 1.44
C GLY A 44 -4.48 0.79 2.13
N SER A 45 -3.40 1.51 1.85
CA SER A 45 -3.21 2.87 2.35
C SER A 45 -4.25 3.83 1.79
N MET A 46 -4.59 3.72 0.50
CA MET A 46 -5.69 4.48 -0.12
C MET A 46 -7.04 4.16 0.52
N LEU A 47 -7.33 2.88 0.78
CA LEU A 47 -8.58 2.49 1.45
C LEU A 47 -8.68 3.06 2.86
N VAL A 48 -7.60 3.08 3.64
CA VAL A 48 -7.59 3.72 4.96
C VAL A 48 -7.78 5.23 4.82
N PHE A 49 -7.02 5.86 3.91
CA PHE A 49 -7.06 7.31 3.72
C PHE A 49 -8.44 7.82 3.27
N PHE A 50 -9.06 7.16 2.27
CA PHE A 50 -10.36 7.57 1.73
C PHE A 50 -11.56 6.96 2.48
N GLY A 51 -11.39 5.78 3.08
CA GLY A 51 -12.43 5.08 3.84
C GLY A 51 -12.59 5.57 5.28
N SER A 52 -11.66 6.38 5.80
CA SER A 52 -11.72 7.00 7.15
C SER A 52 -12.78 8.12 7.27
N ARG A 53 -13.92 8.01 6.56
CA ARG A 53 -14.97 9.04 6.54
C ARG A 53 -16.12 8.84 7.54
N GLU A 54 -16.16 7.75 8.31
CA GLU A 54 -17.32 7.46 9.16
C GLU A 54 -16.93 7.17 10.63
N ARG A 55 -16.65 8.23 11.41
CA ARG A 55 -16.88 8.30 12.87
C ARG A 55 -16.78 9.75 13.37
N ARG A 56 -17.64 10.63 12.85
CA ARG A 56 -18.02 11.89 13.54
C ARG A 56 -19.52 12.09 13.43
N LYS A 57 -20.29 11.13 13.94
CA LYS A 57 -21.72 11.31 14.20
C LYS A 57 -22.13 10.60 15.48
N GLU A 58 -21.53 10.99 16.61
CA GLU A 58 -22.22 10.92 17.91
C GLU A 58 -21.80 12.12 18.76
N GLY A 59 -22.58 13.19 18.59
CA GLY A 59 -22.76 14.31 19.50
C GLY A 59 -23.90 15.15 18.89
N PRO A 60 -24.84 15.72 19.67
CA PRO A 60 -24.94 15.85 21.13
C PRO A 60 -26.28 15.35 21.74
N GLY A 61 -26.29 15.10 23.04
CA GLY A 61 -27.52 14.98 23.84
C GLY A 61 -27.31 15.63 25.20
N GLU A 62 -27.61 16.92 25.28
CA GLU A 62 -27.84 17.63 26.56
C GLU A 62 -28.90 16.87 27.37
N ALA A 63 -28.61 16.63 28.64
CA ALA A 63 -29.58 16.32 29.70
C ALA A 63 -29.16 17.05 30.97
#